data_AF-A0A8D0DBA0-F1
#
_entry.id   AF-A0A8D0DBA0-F1
#
_cell.length_a   1.000
_cell.length_b   1.000
_cell.length_c   1.000
_cell.angle_alpha   90.00
_cell.angle_beta   90.00
_cell.angle_gamma   90.00
#
_symmetry.space_group_name_H-M   'P 1'
#
loop_
_entity.id
_entity.type
_entity.pdbx_description
1 polymer ?
#
loop_
_entity_poly.entity_id
_entity_poly.type
_entity_poly.pdbx_seq_one_letter_code
_entity_poly.pdbx_strand_id
1 'polypeptide(L)'
;MLMEEGSELSLTIAQIVQRLKGSHLHSQIERQAKLIKCLFFLYSFQNLIFLKTSGWERQLQNAVYRELHVQLPPSHPTAPPEHLKEPLAYMRKAQASWEKRVLKSLNSMSTELGVPLARMRPPVEQKELTNKWNEMGTDEPDLTRFRPVYAPKDFLEVLISLQNPNHDSSEDVSVRSHWGLIQVPLNVRDIPQLVWTHVDVWFIAIGHLCVSIYLFENEYVQMGKKVVLEQDSAAAQQYSRQGCSTGLRADLWALILNSTNQPQDVMHYEQLTAGVIQHDLLVDNLIYKDVKLTASNDDYYFVFEDFLYQVLLCFSRDTAVLEHFKYNSATPPKSFIQGRGGDEECAVVYPPNVAPLCFLYNEPSKLYSVFREMYIRYFFRLHSISSSPSGIVSLCLQFERLLQSHLPQLFYHLRQIGAQPLRIAFKWMVRAFSGYLSTDQLLLLWDRILGYDSLEVVAVLAAAVFAFRAENLMEVTSLASAEAVLADLSTLKVMPLIQIFLFATAI
;
A
#
# COMPACT_ATOMS: atom_id res chain seq x y z
N MET A 1 -22.34 -22.86 -15.37
CA MET A 1 -22.17 -21.40 -15.57
C MET A 1 -23.21 -20.57 -14.84
N LEU A 2 -24.45 -20.35 -15.31
CA LEU A 2 -25.41 -19.46 -14.59
C LEU A 2 -25.77 -19.90 -13.15
N MET A 3 -25.73 -21.20 -12.84
CA MET A 3 -25.98 -21.70 -11.47
C MET A 3 -24.77 -21.56 -10.53
N GLU A 4 -23.53 -21.51 -11.05
CA GLU A 4 -22.32 -21.36 -10.23
C GLU A 4 -22.15 -19.90 -9.77
N GLU A 5 -22.36 -18.94 -10.67
CA GLU A 5 -22.32 -17.49 -10.38
C GLU A 5 -23.33 -17.10 -9.28
N GLY A 6 -24.53 -17.68 -9.30
CA GLY A 6 -25.54 -17.44 -8.27
C GLY A 6 -25.15 -17.99 -6.89
N SER A 7 -24.41 -19.10 -6.85
CA SER A 7 -23.92 -19.70 -5.59
C SER A 7 -22.75 -18.92 -5.00
N GLU A 8 -21.86 -18.42 -5.86
CA GLU A 8 -20.67 -17.65 -5.49
C GLU A 8 -21.08 -16.29 -4.91
N LEU A 9 -21.99 -15.59 -5.58
CA LEU A 9 -22.54 -14.33 -5.10
C LEU A 9 -23.25 -14.49 -3.75
N SER A 10 -24.01 -15.59 -3.58
CA SER A 10 -24.72 -15.88 -2.33
C SER A 10 -23.75 -16.14 -1.16
N LEU A 11 -22.62 -16.81 -1.43
CA LEU A 11 -21.56 -17.06 -0.44
C LEU A 11 -20.88 -15.75 -0.03
N THR A 12 -20.53 -14.90 -1.00
CA THR A 12 -19.91 -13.58 -0.76
C THR A 12 -20.83 -12.69 0.08
N ILE A 13 -22.12 -12.63 -0.25
CA ILE A 13 -23.12 -11.90 0.53
C ILE A 13 -23.17 -12.42 1.98
N ALA A 14 -23.19 -13.75 2.16
CA ALA A 14 -23.24 -14.35 3.50
C ALA A 14 -22.00 -13.99 4.34
N GLN A 15 -20.81 -13.99 3.74
CA GLN A 15 -19.55 -13.61 4.39
C GLN A 15 -19.52 -12.12 4.78
N ILE A 16 -19.92 -11.23 3.87
CA ILE A 16 -20.06 -9.78 4.15
C ILE A 16 -21.02 -9.57 5.31
N VAL A 17 -22.20 -10.18 5.27
CA VAL A 17 -23.20 -10.06 6.33
C VAL A 17 -22.66 -10.56 7.67
N GLN A 18 -21.90 -11.67 7.69
CA GLN A 18 -21.31 -12.20 8.91
C GLN A 18 -20.28 -11.22 9.53
N ARG A 19 -19.41 -10.63 8.71
CA ARG A 19 -18.45 -9.62 9.19
C ARG A 19 -19.13 -8.35 9.67
N LEU A 20 -20.12 -7.87 8.92
CA LEU A 20 -20.88 -6.68 9.30
C LEU A 20 -21.67 -6.90 10.59
N LYS A 21 -22.23 -8.09 10.86
CA LYS A 21 -22.96 -8.39 12.09
C LYS A 21 -22.15 -8.19 13.37
N GLY A 22 -20.82 -8.30 13.32
CA GLY A 22 -19.92 -8.01 14.44
C GLY A 22 -19.46 -6.55 14.53
N SER A 23 -19.80 -5.72 13.54
CA SER A 23 -19.29 -4.36 13.44
C SER A 23 -20.02 -3.39 14.38
N HIS A 24 -19.31 -2.30 14.73
CA HIS A 24 -19.92 -1.20 15.46
C HIS A 24 -21.08 -0.55 14.68
N LEU A 25 -20.95 -0.44 13.36
CA LEU A 25 -22.02 0.06 12.48
C LEU A 25 -23.29 -0.78 12.64
N HIS A 26 -23.19 -2.10 12.64
CA HIS A 26 -24.34 -2.96 12.87
C HIS A 26 -24.97 -2.75 14.25
N SER A 27 -24.14 -2.58 15.29
CA SER A 27 -24.62 -2.29 16.64
C SER A 27 -25.35 -0.93 16.72
N GLN A 28 -24.88 0.09 16.01
CA GLN A 28 -25.53 1.40 15.93
C GLN A 28 -26.86 1.33 15.19
N ILE A 29 -26.88 0.67 14.03
CA ILE A 29 -28.10 0.44 13.25
C ILE A 29 -29.12 -0.35 14.07
N GLU A 30 -28.68 -1.38 14.79
CA GLU A 30 -29.57 -2.19 15.63
C GLU A 30 -30.13 -1.40 16.82
N ARG A 31 -29.29 -0.59 17.50
CA ARG A 31 -29.74 0.29 18.59
C ARG A 31 -30.77 1.31 18.11
N GLN A 32 -30.54 1.95 16.96
CA GLN A 32 -31.50 2.89 16.39
C GLN A 32 -32.77 2.19 15.89
N ALA A 33 -32.65 1.03 15.24
CA ALA A 33 -33.80 0.25 14.82
C ALA A 33 -34.65 -0.23 16.02
N LYS A 34 -34.03 -0.55 17.17
CA LYS A 34 -34.72 -0.87 18.43
C LYS A 34 -35.46 0.33 18.99
N LEU A 35 -34.84 1.52 19.00
CA LEU A 35 -35.51 2.77 19.40
C LEU A 35 -36.75 3.07 18.55
N ILE A 36 -36.65 2.84 17.23
CA ILE A 36 -37.76 3.08 16.30
C ILE A 36 -38.84 2.00 16.39
N LYS A 37 -38.47 0.73 16.59
CA LYS A 37 -39.42 -0.36 16.89
C LYS A 37 -40.19 -0.13 18.19
N CYS A 38 -39.57 0.52 19.20
CA CYS A 38 -40.28 0.95 20.40
C CYS A 38 -41.26 2.09 20.14
N LEU A 39 -41.06 2.89 19.09
CA LEU A 39 -41.92 4.01 18.69
C LEU A 39 -43.03 3.62 17.70
N PHE A 40 -42.82 2.58 16.89
CA PHE A 40 -43.78 2.11 15.89
C PHE A 40 -43.85 0.56 15.85
N PHE A 41 -45.02 0.01 16.17
CA PHE A 41 -45.37 -1.36 15.79
C PHE A 41 -45.56 -1.41 14.26
N LEU A 42 -44.74 -2.19 13.52
CA LEU A 42 -45.06 -2.96 12.28
C LEU A 42 -43.95 -2.98 11.18
N TYR A 43 -43.80 -4.18 10.59
CA TYR A 43 -43.30 -4.66 9.27
C TYR A 43 -42.09 -4.04 8.51
N SER A 44 -41.41 -4.93 7.77
CA SER A 44 -40.12 -4.82 7.08
C SER A 44 -39.93 -3.67 6.08
N PHE A 45 -40.99 -3.11 5.50
CA PHE A 45 -40.90 -2.04 4.48
C PHE A 45 -40.53 -0.67 5.06
N GLN A 46 -40.91 -0.37 6.32
CA GLN A 46 -40.52 0.89 6.96
C GLN A 46 -39.02 0.96 7.25
N ASN A 47 -38.35 -0.19 7.41
CA ASN A 47 -36.90 -0.25 7.64
C ASN A 47 -36.09 0.26 6.44
N LEU A 48 -36.52 -0.03 5.20
CA LEU A 48 -35.85 0.43 3.97
C LEU A 48 -36.02 1.93 3.75
N ILE A 49 -37.22 2.45 4.00
CA ILE A 49 -37.51 3.90 3.90
C ILE A 49 -36.73 4.66 4.99
N PHE A 50 -36.68 4.11 6.22
CA PHE A 50 -35.89 4.68 7.30
C PHE A 50 -34.40 4.71 6.96
N LEU A 51 -33.82 3.62 6.46
CA LEU A 51 -32.41 3.59 6.04
C LEU A 51 -32.08 4.68 5.02
N LYS A 52 -33.00 4.95 4.08
CA LYS A 52 -32.88 6.02 3.08
C LYS A 52 -32.95 7.43 3.67
N THR A 53 -33.90 7.68 4.56
CA THR A 53 -34.12 9.03 5.13
C THR A 53 -33.15 9.40 6.25
N SER A 54 -32.53 8.40 6.88
CA SER A 54 -31.59 8.57 8.01
C SER A 54 -30.12 8.66 7.61
N GLY A 55 -29.79 8.38 6.34
CA GLY A 55 -28.40 8.33 5.86
C GLY A 55 -27.65 7.03 6.19
N TRP A 56 -28.25 6.10 6.94
CA TRP A 56 -27.66 4.80 7.26
C TRP A 56 -27.49 3.90 6.03
N GLU A 57 -28.32 4.07 5.00
CA GLU A 57 -28.16 3.35 3.72
C GLU A 57 -26.77 3.60 3.14
N ARG A 58 -26.33 4.87 3.09
CA ARG A 58 -25.02 5.24 2.54
C ARG A 58 -23.88 4.66 3.36
N GLN A 59 -23.97 4.74 4.69
CA GLN A 59 -22.95 4.17 5.57
C GLN A 59 -22.86 2.65 5.41
N LEU A 60 -24.00 1.97 5.26
CA LEU A 60 -24.02 0.54 4.99
C LEU A 60 -23.45 0.20 3.61
N GLN A 61 -23.78 0.96 2.57
CA GLN A 61 -23.20 0.81 1.24
C GLN A 61 -21.68 0.96 1.27
N ASN A 62 -21.15 1.99 1.95
CA ASN A 62 -19.70 2.19 2.10
C ASN A 62 -19.04 1.07 2.91
N ALA A 63 -19.72 0.52 3.93
CA ALA A 63 -19.22 -0.60 4.70
C ALA A 63 -19.19 -1.90 3.88
N VAL A 64 -20.23 -2.17 3.09
CA VAL A 64 -20.28 -3.29 2.14
C VAL A 64 -19.18 -3.12 1.08
N TYR A 65 -19.05 -1.92 0.53
CA TYR A 65 -18.01 -1.59 -0.44
C TYR A 65 -16.60 -1.83 0.13
N ARG A 66 -16.33 -1.37 1.35
CA ARG A 66 -15.09 -1.69 2.06
C ARG A 66 -14.86 -3.20 2.17
N GLU A 67 -15.87 -3.95 2.59
CA GLU A 67 -15.74 -5.41 2.71
C GLU A 67 -15.46 -6.07 1.35
N LEU A 68 -16.05 -5.59 0.25
CA LEU A 68 -15.74 -6.10 -1.10
C LEU A 68 -14.27 -5.91 -1.47
N HIS A 69 -13.64 -4.81 -1.05
CA HIS A 69 -12.22 -4.52 -1.33
C HIS A 69 -11.25 -5.23 -0.37
N VAL A 70 -11.72 -5.62 0.82
CA VAL A 70 -10.90 -6.33 1.83
C VAL A 70 -11.10 -7.86 1.74
N GLN A 71 -12.17 -8.33 1.10
CA GLN A 71 -12.49 -9.75 0.98
C GLN A 71 -11.68 -10.46 -0.10
N LEU A 72 -11.43 -11.74 0.19
CA LEU A 72 -10.80 -12.67 -0.72
C LEU A 72 -11.80 -13.15 -1.78
N PRO A 73 -11.30 -13.56 -2.96
CA PRO A 73 -12.06 -14.44 -3.84
C PRO A 73 -12.47 -15.70 -3.06
N PRO A 74 -13.67 -16.24 -3.29
CA PRO A 74 -14.12 -17.44 -2.62
C PRO A 74 -13.19 -18.62 -2.94
N SER A 75 -12.67 -19.25 -1.89
CA SER A 75 -11.90 -20.49 -2.03
C SER A 75 -12.83 -21.70 -2.08
N HIS A 76 -12.44 -22.72 -2.84
CA HIS A 76 -13.13 -24.00 -2.81
C HIS A 76 -13.23 -24.53 -1.36
N PRO A 77 -14.39 -25.03 -0.89
CA PRO A 77 -14.60 -25.42 0.51
C PRO A 77 -13.63 -26.47 1.05
N THR A 78 -13.01 -27.26 0.17
CA THR A 78 -12.04 -28.30 0.51
C THR A 78 -10.57 -27.84 0.42
N ALA A 79 -10.31 -26.59 0.05
CA ALA A 79 -8.95 -26.07 -0.03
C ALA A 79 -8.36 -25.94 1.38
N PRO A 80 -7.10 -26.36 1.61
CA PRO A 80 -6.41 -26.12 2.87
C PRO A 80 -6.44 -24.64 3.25
N PRO A 81 -6.52 -24.28 4.54
CA PRO A 81 -6.55 -22.88 4.97
C PRO A 81 -5.30 -22.10 4.51
N GLU A 82 -4.18 -22.78 4.28
CA GLU A 82 -2.96 -22.17 3.76
C GLU A 82 -3.12 -21.67 2.31
N HIS A 83 -4.03 -22.25 1.52
CA HIS A 83 -4.31 -21.81 0.15
C HIS A 83 -5.10 -20.50 0.12
N LEU A 84 -5.80 -20.15 1.21
CA LEU A 84 -6.42 -18.83 1.38
C LEU A 84 -5.37 -17.72 1.51
N LYS A 85 -4.22 -18.03 2.12
CA LYS A 85 -3.11 -17.06 2.25
C LYS A 85 -2.42 -16.85 0.91
N GLU A 86 -2.06 -17.95 0.25
CA GLU A 86 -1.33 -17.94 -1.02
C GLU A 86 -1.48 -19.30 -1.73
N PRO A 87 -2.05 -19.32 -2.94
CA PRO A 87 -2.28 -20.57 -3.66
C PRO A 87 -0.98 -21.28 -4.07
N LEU A 88 0.09 -20.55 -4.40
CA LEU A 88 1.33 -21.14 -4.91
C LEU A 88 2.28 -21.56 -3.78
N ALA A 89 2.47 -22.87 -3.61
CA ALA A 89 3.28 -23.43 -2.53
C ALA A 89 4.74 -22.95 -2.52
N TYR A 90 5.36 -22.77 -3.69
CA TYR A 90 6.73 -22.27 -3.78
C TYR A 90 6.85 -20.81 -3.33
N MET A 91 5.81 -19.99 -3.55
CA MET A 91 5.74 -18.61 -3.04
C MET A 91 5.56 -18.58 -1.54
N ARG A 92 4.69 -19.44 -0.98
CA ARG A 92 4.55 -19.61 0.48
C ARG A 92 5.88 -19.95 1.15
N LYS A 93 6.61 -20.91 0.58
CA LYS A 93 7.92 -21.31 1.07
C LYS A 93 8.93 -20.16 1.03
N ALA A 94 8.95 -19.40 -0.06
CA ALA A 94 9.82 -18.24 -0.21
C ALA A 94 9.49 -17.13 0.80
N GLN A 95 8.20 -16.81 0.99
CA GLN A 95 7.74 -15.83 1.97
C GLN A 95 8.13 -16.22 3.40
N ALA A 96 7.85 -17.46 3.81
CA ALA A 96 8.23 -17.94 5.14
C ALA A 96 9.76 -17.94 5.36
N SER A 97 10.53 -18.25 4.30
CA SER A 97 11.99 -18.20 4.35
C SER A 97 12.52 -16.77 4.48
N TRP A 98 11.88 -15.82 3.79
CA TRP A 98 12.19 -14.39 3.90
C TRP A 98 11.90 -13.85 5.29
N GLU A 99 10.73 -14.14 5.85
CA GLU A 99 10.35 -13.73 7.22
C GLU A 99 11.30 -14.30 8.27
N LYS A 100 11.68 -15.57 8.14
CA LYS A 100 12.68 -16.19 9.02
C LYS A 100 14.04 -15.47 8.95
N ARG A 101 14.44 -14.98 7.78
CA ARG A 101 15.67 -14.20 7.61
C ARG A 101 15.56 -12.84 8.31
N VAL A 102 14.45 -12.12 8.12
CA VAL A 102 14.16 -10.84 8.78
C VAL A 102 14.17 -11.00 10.31
N LEU A 103 13.48 -12.01 10.83
CA LEU A 103 13.44 -12.31 12.26
C LEU A 103 14.84 -12.67 12.82
N LYS A 104 15.62 -13.46 12.08
CA LYS A 104 17.01 -13.77 12.47
C LYS A 104 17.87 -12.50 12.53
N SER A 105 17.70 -11.58 11.61
CA SER A 105 18.41 -10.28 11.59
C SER A 105 18.05 -9.44 12.83
N LEU A 106 16.76 -9.34 13.16
CA LEU A 106 16.29 -8.66 14.38
C LEU A 106 16.84 -9.28 15.67
N ASN A 107 16.78 -10.61 15.80
CA ASN A 107 17.31 -11.32 16.97
C ASN A 107 18.84 -11.17 17.09
N SER A 108 19.56 -11.21 15.97
CA SER A 108 21.00 -10.98 15.94
C SER A 108 21.34 -9.56 16.40
N MET A 109 20.58 -8.55 15.94
CA MET A 109 20.77 -7.16 16.35
C MET A 109 20.47 -6.96 17.84
N SER A 110 19.38 -7.55 18.33
CA SER A 110 19.03 -7.56 19.77
C SER A 110 20.17 -8.11 20.63
N THR A 111 20.75 -9.24 20.22
CA THR A 111 21.86 -9.88 20.93
C THR A 111 23.16 -9.07 20.86
N GLU A 112 23.49 -8.52 19.69
CA GLU A 112 24.72 -7.73 19.45
C GLU A 112 24.71 -6.39 20.19
N LEU A 113 23.56 -5.73 20.26
CA LEU A 113 23.40 -4.43 20.92
C LEU A 113 23.09 -4.56 22.42
N GLY A 114 22.70 -5.75 22.88
CA GLY A 114 22.20 -5.95 24.25
C GLY A 114 20.84 -5.29 24.50
N VAL A 115 20.09 -4.99 23.43
CA VAL A 115 18.78 -4.32 23.49
C VAL A 115 17.69 -5.38 23.36
N PRO A 116 16.74 -5.49 24.31
CA PRO A 116 15.66 -6.46 24.21
C PRO A 116 14.73 -6.15 23.04
N LEU A 117 14.12 -7.17 22.43
CA LEU A 117 13.12 -6.96 21.37
C LEU A 117 11.92 -6.17 21.87
N ALA A 118 11.50 -6.43 23.11
CA ALA A 118 10.44 -5.74 23.81
C ALA A 118 10.73 -5.73 25.32
N ARG A 119 10.54 -4.58 25.96
CA ARG A 119 10.54 -4.42 27.42
C ARG A 119 9.47 -3.42 27.85
N MET A 120 9.04 -3.50 29.10
CA MET A 120 8.32 -2.37 29.68
C MET A 120 9.28 -1.21 29.92
N ARG A 121 8.85 0.00 29.57
CA ARG A 121 9.60 1.23 29.77
C ARG A 121 9.54 1.64 31.25
N PRO A 122 10.67 2.01 31.90
CA PRO A 122 10.68 2.56 33.26
C PRO A 122 9.83 3.84 33.38
N PRO A 123 9.27 4.14 34.57
CA PRO A 123 8.35 5.28 34.75
C PRO A 123 8.99 6.64 34.44
N VAL A 124 10.30 6.77 34.59
CA VAL A 124 11.05 7.99 34.24
C VAL A 124 11.03 8.20 32.72
N GLU A 125 11.43 7.19 31.94
CA GLU A 125 11.41 7.22 30.48
C GLU A 125 9.97 7.40 29.95
N GLN A 126 8.95 6.81 30.59
CA GLN A 126 7.54 7.03 30.22
C GLN A 126 7.13 8.49 30.37
N LYS A 127 7.51 9.14 31.48
CA LYS A 127 7.20 10.55 31.74
C LYS A 127 7.91 11.46 30.73
N GLU A 128 9.17 11.17 30.40
CA GLU A 128 9.93 11.93 29.40
C GLU A 128 9.28 11.84 28.02
N LEU A 129 8.96 10.64 27.55
CA LEU A 129 8.31 10.43 26.25
C LEU A 129 6.90 11.06 26.20
N THR A 130 6.15 11.01 27.30
CA THR A 130 4.83 11.66 27.39
C THR A 130 4.95 13.17 27.22
N ASN A 131 5.93 13.79 27.88
CA ASN A 131 6.14 15.24 27.80
C ASN A 131 6.62 15.67 26.40
N LYS A 132 7.36 14.81 25.71
CA LYS A 132 7.96 15.09 24.39
C LYS A 132 7.18 14.51 23.22
N TRP A 133 5.99 13.95 23.43
CA TRP A 133 5.25 13.23 22.38
C TRP A 133 5.03 14.03 21.09
N ASN A 134 4.88 15.36 21.20
CA ASN A 134 4.69 16.25 20.06
C ASN A 134 5.99 16.89 19.55
N GLU A 135 7.13 16.57 20.15
CA GLU A 135 8.45 17.16 19.85
C GLU A 135 9.54 16.08 19.76
N MET A 136 9.17 14.84 19.42
CA MET A 136 10.08 13.70 19.31
C MET A 136 11.18 13.90 18.25
N GLY A 137 10.96 14.76 17.25
CA GLY A 137 11.94 15.15 16.24
C GLY A 137 13.14 15.90 16.80
N THR A 138 12.98 16.54 17.96
CA THR A 138 14.07 17.24 18.67
C THR A 138 15.03 16.29 19.37
N ASP A 139 14.63 15.03 19.60
CA ASP A 139 15.49 14.04 20.20
C ASP A 139 16.48 13.49 19.16
N GLU A 140 17.76 13.46 19.53
CA GLU A 140 18.83 12.85 18.75
C GLU A 140 19.38 11.61 19.48
N PRO A 141 18.67 10.47 19.43
CA PRO A 141 19.20 9.23 19.97
C PRO A 141 20.44 8.79 19.17
N ASP A 142 21.41 8.17 19.85
CA ASP A 142 22.54 7.54 19.17
C ASP A 142 22.10 6.27 18.45
N LEU A 143 21.84 6.40 17.15
CA LEU A 143 21.40 5.33 16.26
C LEU A 143 22.53 4.76 15.39
N THR A 144 23.80 5.12 15.68
CA THR A 144 24.95 4.72 14.85
C THR A 144 25.11 3.21 14.75
N ARG A 145 24.84 2.49 15.86
CA ARG A 145 24.96 1.03 15.97
C ARG A 145 23.78 0.25 15.36
N PHE A 146 22.64 0.90 15.12
CA PHE A 146 21.46 0.24 14.53
C PHE A 146 21.62 0.12 13.03
N ARG A 147 21.69 -1.09 12.48
CA ARG A 147 21.74 -1.29 11.02
C ARG A 147 20.35 -1.59 10.45
N PRO A 148 20.06 -1.28 9.17
CA PRO A 148 18.82 -1.73 8.54
C PRO A 148 18.66 -3.24 8.65
N VAL A 149 17.43 -3.70 8.84
CA VAL A 149 17.13 -5.15 8.99
C VAL A 149 17.42 -5.91 7.70
N TYR A 150 17.12 -5.27 6.57
CA TYR A 150 17.45 -5.70 5.21
C TYR A 150 17.53 -4.48 4.29
N ALA A 151 18.27 -4.60 3.18
CA ALA A 151 18.23 -3.62 2.09
C ALA A 151 17.29 -4.08 0.98
N PRO A 152 16.72 -3.16 0.16
CA PRO A 152 15.89 -3.53 -1.00
C PRO A 152 16.55 -4.55 -1.92
N LYS A 153 17.86 -4.43 -2.16
CA LYS A 153 18.63 -5.41 -2.94
C LYS A 153 18.52 -6.83 -2.39
N ASP A 154 18.53 -7.02 -1.07
CA ASP A 154 18.49 -8.34 -0.44
C ASP A 154 17.12 -8.99 -0.65
N PHE A 155 16.06 -8.17 -0.64
CA PHE A 155 14.71 -8.64 -0.94
C PHE A 155 14.56 -8.99 -2.43
N LEU A 156 15.11 -8.16 -3.33
CA LEU A 156 15.13 -8.44 -4.76
C LEU A 156 15.84 -9.77 -5.07
N GLU A 157 16.98 -10.07 -4.45
CA GLU A 157 17.66 -11.36 -4.64
C GLU A 157 16.76 -12.56 -4.27
N VAL A 158 15.89 -12.41 -3.27
CA VAL A 158 14.90 -13.46 -2.96
C VAL A 158 13.90 -13.61 -4.08
N LEU A 159 13.42 -12.51 -4.67
CA LEU A 159 12.48 -12.56 -5.79
C LEU A 159 13.10 -13.19 -7.05
N ILE A 160 14.36 -12.87 -7.34
CA ILE A 160 15.13 -13.45 -8.45
C ILE A 160 15.31 -14.96 -8.26
N SER A 161 15.47 -15.42 -7.02
CA SER A 161 15.63 -16.84 -6.71
C SER A 161 14.33 -17.67 -6.80
N LEU A 162 13.18 -17.04 -7.04
CA LEU A 162 11.91 -17.74 -7.17
C LEU A 162 11.92 -18.66 -8.40
N GLN A 163 11.66 -19.94 -8.16
CA GLN A 163 11.52 -20.95 -9.21
C GLN A 163 10.21 -21.70 -9.03
N ASN A 164 9.46 -21.85 -10.11
CA ASN A 164 8.29 -22.72 -10.12
C ASN A 164 8.77 -24.17 -10.39
N PRO A 165 8.59 -25.11 -9.44
CA PRO A 165 9.03 -26.50 -9.61
C PRO A 165 8.38 -27.23 -10.79
N ASN A 166 7.22 -26.75 -11.25
CA ASN A 166 6.44 -27.36 -12.32
C ASN A 166 6.66 -26.69 -13.68
N HIS A 167 7.63 -25.78 -13.78
CA HIS A 167 7.92 -25.05 -15.01
C HIS A 167 9.33 -25.42 -15.50
N ASP A 168 9.39 -26.25 -16.55
CA ASP A 168 10.64 -26.56 -17.22
C ASP A 168 11.11 -25.34 -18.02
N SER A 169 12.18 -24.70 -17.55
CA SER A 169 12.85 -23.59 -18.25
C SER A 169 13.63 -24.02 -19.49
N SER A 170 13.59 -25.30 -19.85
CA SER A 170 14.41 -25.93 -20.89
C SER A 170 13.74 -26.00 -22.27
N GLU A 171 12.40 -25.91 -22.36
CA GLU A 171 11.69 -26.18 -23.64
C GLU A 171 11.41 -24.93 -24.51
N ASP A 172 11.45 -23.71 -23.97
CA ASP A 172 11.04 -22.48 -24.69
C ASP A 172 12.20 -21.52 -25.01
N VAL A 173 13.35 -22.06 -25.45
CA VAL A 173 14.55 -21.29 -25.82
C VAL A 173 14.31 -20.28 -26.95
N SER A 174 13.16 -20.31 -27.64
CA SER A 174 12.97 -19.55 -28.88
C SER A 174 12.16 -18.23 -28.82
N VAL A 175 11.30 -17.91 -27.84
CA VAL A 175 10.45 -16.69 -27.99
C VAL A 175 10.06 -15.89 -26.72
N ARG A 176 10.12 -16.41 -25.48
CA ARG A 176 9.57 -15.67 -24.31
C ARG A 176 10.58 -15.44 -23.17
N SER A 177 10.83 -14.16 -22.83
CA SER A 177 11.20 -13.66 -21.48
C SER A 177 12.56 -14.01 -20.84
N HIS A 178 13.61 -14.42 -21.57
CA HIS A 178 14.90 -14.81 -20.93
C HIS A 178 15.83 -13.64 -20.54
N TRP A 179 15.46 -12.39 -20.80
CA TRP A 179 16.35 -11.25 -20.54
C TRP A 179 16.12 -10.62 -19.16
N GLY A 180 14.92 -10.81 -18.60
CA GLY A 180 14.56 -10.34 -17.26
C GLY A 180 15.14 -11.20 -16.14
N LEU A 181 15.16 -10.66 -14.94
CA LEU A 181 15.60 -11.36 -13.73
C LEU A 181 14.46 -12.17 -13.10
N ILE A 182 13.21 -11.77 -13.30
CA ILE A 182 12.05 -12.47 -12.73
C ILE A 182 11.54 -13.52 -13.73
N GLN A 183 11.70 -14.79 -13.38
CA GLN A 183 11.44 -15.94 -14.26
C GLN A 183 10.22 -16.78 -13.81
N VAL A 184 9.26 -16.16 -13.12
CA VAL A 184 8.04 -16.86 -12.67
C VAL A 184 6.91 -16.76 -13.70
N PRO A 185 6.14 -17.83 -13.94
CA PRO A 185 5.08 -17.84 -14.95
C PRO A 185 3.78 -17.23 -14.39
N LEU A 186 3.83 -15.95 -14.02
CA LEU A 186 2.63 -15.19 -13.63
C LEU A 186 2.04 -14.47 -14.85
N ASN A 187 0.71 -14.30 -14.82
CA ASN A 187 0.01 -13.46 -15.77
C ASN A 187 0.10 -12.00 -15.31
N VAL A 188 0.64 -11.14 -16.16
CA VAL A 188 0.70 -9.69 -15.93
C VAL A 188 0.20 -8.98 -17.17
N ARG A 189 -0.45 -7.84 -16.97
CA ARG A 189 -1.10 -7.13 -18.08
C ARG A 189 -0.06 -6.57 -19.05
N ASP A 190 -0.33 -6.75 -20.33
CA ASP A 190 0.38 -6.07 -21.41
C ASP A 190 -0.19 -4.66 -21.64
N ILE A 191 0.38 -3.95 -22.62
CA ILE A 191 0.02 -2.55 -22.89
C ILE A 191 -1.44 -2.43 -23.35
N PRO A 192 -1.94 -3.23 -24.32
CA PRO A 192 -3.35 -3.17 -24.68
C PRO A 192 -4.29 -3.37 -23.48
N GLN A 193 -3.99 -4.32 -22.60
CA GLN A 193 -4.79 -4.56 -21.39
C GLN A 193 -4.68 -3.39 -20.40
N LEU A 194 -3.50 -2.79 -20.24
CA LEU A 194 -3.29 -1.62 -19.38
C LEU A 194 -4.00 -0.38 -19.91
N VAL A 195 -3.93 -0.12 -21.21
CA VAL A 195 -4.65 0.95 -21.92
C VAL A 195 -6.15 0.82 -21.71
N TRP A 196 -6.69 -0.39 -21.86
CA TRP A 196 -8.12 -0.65 -21.64
C TRP A 196 -8.53 -0.41 -20.18
N THR A 197 -7.69 -0.85 -19.23
CA THR A 197 -7.96 -0.67 -17.79
C THR A 197 -7.84 0.79 -17.36
N HIS A 198 -6.89 1.54 -17.91
CA HIS A 198 -6.56 2.91 -17.52
C HIS A 198 -7.12 3.95 -18.50
N VAL A 199 -8.23 3.66 -19.18
CA VAL A 199 -8.80 4.54 -20.21
C VAL A 199 -9.10 5.95 -19.71
N ASP A 200 -9.46 6.15 -18.43
CA ASP A 200 -9.69 7.49 -17.87
C ASP A 200 -8.42 8.36 -17.88
N VAL A 201 -7.22 7.74 -17.84
CA VAL A 201 -5.94 8.42 -17.97
C VAL A 201 -5.75 9.00 -19.39
N TRP A 202 -6.35 8.39 -20.40
CA TRP A 202 -6.34 8.88 -21.79
C TRP A 202 -7.19 10.14 -21.98
N PHE A 203 -8.35 10.24 -21.33
CA PHE A 203 -9.21 11.42 -21.44
C PHE A 203 -8.51 12.70 -20.97
N ILE A 204 -7.60 12.60 -20.00
CA ILE A 204 -6.73 13.70 -19.59
C ILE A 204 -5.70 14.04 -20.70
N ALA A 205 -5.19 13.05 -21.43
CA ALA A 205 -4.18 13.24 -22.47
C ALA A 205 -4.69 14.02 -23.69
N ILE A 206 -5.95 13.80 -24.10
CA ILE A 206 -6.58 14.61 -25.16
C ILE A 206 -6.83 16.05 -24.68
N GLY A 207 -7.09 16.26 -23.39
CA GLY A 207 -7.20 17.59 -22.81
C GLY A 207 -5.90 18.41 -22.85
N HIS A 208 -4.75 17.77 -23.08
CA HIS A 208 -3.44 18.43 -23.20
C HIS A 208 -3.07 18.85 -24.63
N LEU A 209 -3.83 18.45 -25.66
CA LEU A 209 -3.91 19.22 -26.90
C LEU A 209 -4.87 20.40 -26.69
N CYS A 210 -4.49 21.32 -25.79
CA CYS A 210 -5.05 22.66 -25.60
C CYS A 210 -6.57 22.76 -25.28
N VAL A 211 -6.91 23.47 -24.18
CA VAL A 211 -8.19 24.18 -23.91
C VAL A 211 -9.21 23.54 -22.93
N SER A 212 -9.22 22.24 -22.60
CA SER A 212 -10.38 21.68 -21.87
C SER A 212 -10.36 21.76 -20.34
N ILE A 213 -9.21 21.58 -19.64
CA ILE A 213 -9.22 21.53 -18.17
C ILE A 213 -9.60 22.88 -17.55
N TYR A 214 -9.08 24.00 -18.02
CA TYR A 214 -9.41 25.31 -17.41
C TYR A 214 -10.87 25.77 -17.63
N LEU A 215 -11.55 25.31 -18.69
CA LEU A 215 -12.97 25.63 -18.89
C LEU A 215 -13.90 24.81 -17.98
N PHE A 216 -13.50 23.58 -17.62
CA PHE A 216 -14.32 22.65 -16.84
C PHE A 216 -13.77 22.34 -15.44
N GLU A 217 -12.65 22.96 -15.02
CA GLU A 217 -12.04 22.76 -13.70
C GLU A 217 -13.07 23.05 -12.59
N ASN A 218 -13.87 24.09 -12.78
CA ASN A 218 -14.98 24.39 -11.89
C ASN A 218 -16.02 23.26 -11.86
N GLU A 219 -16.45 22.73 -13.00
CA GLU A 219 -17.43 21.64 -13.05
C GLU A 219 -16.88 20.34 -12.44
N TYR A 220 -15.62 20.01 -12.70
CA TYR A 220 -14.94 18.86 -12.13
C TYR A 220 -14.78 18.98 -10.60
N VAL A 221 -14.43 20.16 -10.10
CA VAL A 221 -14.38 20.44 -8.67
C VAL A 221 -15.78 20.40 -8.05
N GLN A 222 -16.82 20.91 -8.73
CA GLN A 222 -18.20 20.81 -8.24
C GLN A 222 -18.68 19.35 -8.18
N MET A 223 -18.31 18.52 -9.16
CA MET A 223 -18.60 17.09 -9.13
C MET A 223 -17.92 16.41 -7.94
N GLY A 224 -16.64 16.71 -7.69
CA GLY A 224 -15.93 16.22 -6.50
C GLY A 224 -16.59 16.65 -5.19
N LYS A 225 -17.00 17.92 -5.08
CA LYS A 225 -17.74 18.43 -3.92
C LYS A 225 -19.05 17.68 -3.70
N LYS A 226 -19.78 17.38 -4.78
CA LYS A 226 -21.01 16.60 -4.72
C LYS A 226 -20.76 15.18 -4.21
N VAL A 227 -19.71 14.51 -4.70
CA VAL A 227 -19.31 13.18 -4.23
C VAL A 227 -18.98 13.18 -2.74
N VAL A 228 -18.21 14.17 -2.28
CA VAL A 228 -17.89 14.33 -0.85
C VAL A 228 -19.13 14.61 -0.02
N LEU A 229 -20.04 15.47 -0.49
CA LEU A 229 -21.30 15.77 0.20
C LEU A 229 -22.21 14.54 0.31
N GLU A 230 -22.28 13.73 -0.75
CA GLU A 230 -23.07 12.50 -0.79
C GLU A 230 -22.46 11.34 -0.01
N GLN A 231 -21.20 11.49 0.45
CA GLN A 231 -20.44 10.49 1.19
C GLN A 231 -20.38 9.14 0.46
N ASP A 232 -20.15 9.15 -0.86
CA ASP A 232 -20.16 7.95 -1.70
C ASP A 232 -18.73 7.44 -1.96
N SER A 233 -18.36 6.33 -1.34
CA SER A 233 -17.02 5.72 -1.49
C SER A 233 -16.74 5.25 -2.93
N ALA A 234 -17.73 4.66 -3.60
CA ALA A 234 -17.56 4.12 -4.95
C ALA A 234 -17.42 5.25 -5.98
N ALA A 235 -18.24 6.31 -5.84
CA ALA A 235 -18.12 7.49 -6.67
C ALA A 235 -16.79 8.23 -6.42
N ALA A 236 -16.32 8.28 -5.16
CA ALA A 236 -15.02 8.87 -4.82
C ALA A 236 -13.86 8.12 -5.49
N GLN A 237 -13.91 6.79 -5.52
CA GLN A 237 -12.91 5.98 -6.23
C GLN A 237 -12.93 6.27 -7.73
N GLN A 238 -14.11 6.27 -8.36
CA GLN A 238 -14.23 6.54 -9.80
C GLN A 238 -13.73 7.95 -10.15
N TYR A 239 -14.07 8.95 -9.35
CA TYR A 239 -13.59 10.32 -9.52
C TYR A 239 -12.06 10.40 -9.46
N SER A 240 -11.46 9.68 -8.51
CA SER A 240 -10.00 9.71 -8.27
C SER A 240 -9.17 9.10 -9.40
N ARG A 241 -9.77 8.29 -10.30
CA ARG A 241 -9.11 7.81 -11.53
C ARG A 241 -8.65 8.94 -12.45
N GLN A 242 -9.34 10.08 -12.42
CA GLN A 242 -8.99 11.26 -13.19
C GLN A 242 -8.13 12.26 -12.41
N GLY A 243 -8.00 12.09 -11.09
CA GLY A 243 -7.09 12.84 -10.23
C GLY A 243 -7.84 13.72 -9.25
N CYS A 244 -7.41 13.73 -8.00
CA CYS A 244 -8.11 14.53 -7.01
C CYS A 244 -7.71 16.00 -7.15
N SER A 245 -8.69 16.91 -7.04
CA SER A 245 -8.39 18.32 -6.80
C SER A 245 -7.74 18.49 -5.42
N THR A 246 -6.78 19.40 -5.30
CA THR A 246 -5.95 19.53 -4.08
C THR A 246 -6.78 19.76 -2.82
N GLY A 247 -7.83 20.59 -2.90
CA GLY A 247 -8.69 20.87 -1.76
C GLY A 247 -9.67 19.76 -1.36
N LEU A 248 -9.88 18.74 -2.19
CA LEU A 248 -10.79 17.63 -1.91
C LEU A 248 -10.07 16.29 -1.69
N ARG A 249 -8.78 16.21 -1.98
CA ARG A 249 -8.01 14.96 -1.98
C ARG A 249 -8.11 14.21 -0.65
N ALA A 250 -7.92 14.91 0.47
CA ALA A 250 -7.96 14.31 1.80
C ALA A 250 -9.33 13.66 2.10
N ASP A 251 -10.43 14.31 1.72
CA ASP A 251 -11.79 13.81 1.93
C ASP A 251 -12.11 12.63 1.00
N LEU A 252 -11.74 12.74 -0.27
CA LEU A 252 -11.93 11.67 -1.26
C LEU A 252 -11.16 10.40 -0.86
N TRP A 253 -9.91 10.53 -0.44
CA TRP A 253 -9.11 9.41 0.04
C TRP A 253 -9.71 8.80 1.30
N ALA A 254 -10.15 9.62 2.25
CA ALA A 254 -10.83 9.14 3.44
C ALA A 254 -12.10 8.35 3.10
N LEU A 255 -12.88 8.80 2.11
CA LEU A 255 -14.07 8.09 1.63
C LEU A 255 -13.73 6.75 0.97
N ILE A 256 -12.75 6.70 0.07
CA ILE A 256 -12.33 5.46 -0.62
C ILE A 256 -11.81 4.45 0.40
N LEU A 257 -10.99 4.91 1.32
CA LEU A 257 -10.42 4.09 2.39
C LEU A 257 -11.42 3.80 3.50
N ASN A 258 -12.62 4.39 3.45
CA ASN A 258 -13.61 4.33 4.52
C ASN A 258 -12.97 4.58 5.90
N SER A 259 -12.03 5.54 5.92
CA SER A 259 -11.35 5.99 7.11
C SER A 259 -12.21 7.08 7.73
N THR A 260 -12.53 6.94 9.00
CA THR A 260 -13.21 7.96 9.79
C THR A 260 -12.28 8.53 10.87
N ASN A 261 -12.72 9.60 11.52
CA ASN A 261 -12.10 10.12 12.75
C ASN A 261 -13.17 10.22 13.84
N GLN A 262 -13.95 9.16 14.02
CA GLN A 262 -14.97 9.11 15.06
C GLN A 262 -14.29 9.03 16.44
N PRO A 263 -15.00 9.34 17.54
CA PRO A 263 -14.42 9.28 18.89
C PRO A 263 -13.78 7.92 19.22
N GLN A 264 -14.28 6.82 18.64
CA GLN A 264 -13.71 5.48 18.81
C GLN A 264 -12.37 5.31 18.11
N ASP A 265 -12.20 5.90 16.93
CA ASP A 265 -10.94 5.89 16.19
C ASP A 265 -9.87 6.67 16.96
N VAL A 266 -10.28 7.81 17.55
CA VAL A 266 -9.42 8.63 18.42
C VAL A 266 -9.03 7.85 19.67
N MET A 267 -9.99 7.23 20.36
CA MET A 267 -9.71 6.39 21.53
C MET A 267 -8.78 5.20 21.21
N HIS A 268 -8.96 4.56 20.05
CA HIS A 268 -8.06 3.48 19.60
C HIS A 268 -6.63 4.02 19.40
N TYR A 269 -6.50 5.16 18.74
CA TYR A 269 -5.20 5.83 18.57
C TYR A 269 -4.55 6.24 19.90
N GLU A 270 -5.33 6.76 20.86
CA GLU A 270 -4.84 7.08 22.20
C GLU A 270 -4.38 5.83 22.97
N GLN A 271 -5.08 4.70 22.81
CA GLN A 271 -4.65 3.41 23.38
C GLN A 271 -3.32 2.95 22.78
N LEU A 272 -3.15 3.07 21.47
CA LEU A 272 -1.87 2.78 20.80
C LEU A 272 -0.76 3.70 21.31
N THR A 273 -1.05 4.99 21.46
CA THR A 273 -0.12 5.99 22.03
C THR A 273 0.31 5.59 23.44
N ALA A 274 -0.64 5.20 24.30
CA ALA A 274 -0.33 4.67 25.62
C ALA A 274 0.53 3.40 25.55
N GLY A 275 0.27 2.52 24.57
CA GLY A 275 1.09 1.34 24.29
C GLY A 275 2.53 1.69 23.91
N VAL A 276 2.73 2.71 23.05
CA VAL A 276 4.05 3.25 22.70
C VAL A 276 4.75 3.81 23.93
N ILE A 277 4.06 4.56 24.79
CA ILE A 277 4.64 5.13 26.01
C ILE A 277 5.08 4.03 26.97
N GLN A 278 4.23 3.01 27.20
CA GLN A 278 4.47 1.95 28.18
C GLN A 278 5.53 0.94 27.75
N HIS A 279 5.67 0.68 26.45
CA HIS A 279 6.51 -0.39 25.92
C HIS A 279 7.59 0.13 24.98
N ASP A 280 8.81 -0.31 25.24
CA ASP A 280 9.99 -0.05 24.43
C ASP A 280 10.27 -1.25 23.54
N LEU A 281 10.22 -1.04 22.22
CA LEU A 281 10.47 -2.06 21.22
C LEU A 281 11.78 -1.75 20.49
N LEU A 282 12.56 -2.78 20.16
CA LEU A 282 13.77 -2.59 19.35
C LEU A 282 13.47 -1.86 18.03
N VAL A 283 12.28 -2.11 17.49
CA VAL A 283 11.82 -1.57 16.21
C VAL A 283 11.53 -0.07 16.27
N ASP A 284 11.37 0.51 17.47
CA ASP A 284 11.28 1.96 17.65
C ASP A 284 12.54 2.64 17.14
N ASN A 285 13.71 2.13 17.52
CA ASN A 285 15.01 2.65 17.07
C ASN A 285 15.18 2.53 15.55
N LEU A 286 14.62 1.47 14.95
CA LEU A 286 14.62 1.30 13.49
C LEU A 286 13.70 2.31 12.81
N ILE A 287 12.55 2.63 13.41
CA ILE A 287 11.64 3.68 12.92
C ILE A 287 12.30 5.04 13.06
N TYR A 288 12.88 5.37 14.22
CA TYR A 288 13.66 6.59 14.44
C TYR A 288 14.75 6.75 13.37
N LYS A 289 15.52 5.68 13.12
CA LYS A 289 16.59 5.71 12.13
C LYS A 289 16.06 5.92 10.71
N ASP A 290 14.99 5.21 10.33
CA ASP A 290 14.44 5.32 8.99
C ASP A 290 13.85 6.70 8.72
N VAL A 291 13.14 7.31 9.68
CA VAL A 291 12.63 8.68 9.55
C VAL A 291 13.78 9.68 9.47
N LYS A 292 14.80 9.58 10.34
CA LYS A 292 15.99 10.47 10.26
C LYS A 292 16.69 10.38 8.90
N LEU A 293 16.78 9.18 8.33
CA LEU A 293 17.42 8.98 7.02
C LEU A 293 16.57 9.44 5.84
N THR A 294 15.24 9.46 5.97
CA THR A 294 14.32 9.67 4.83
C THR A 294 13.56 10.99 4.86
N ALA A 295 13.31 11.57 6.03
CA ALA A 295 12.53 12.79 6.20
C ALA A 295 13.36 13.94 6.75
N SER A 296 14.26 13.71 7.71
CA SER A 296 15.01 14.82 8.36
C SER A 296 16.03 15.50 7.46
N ASN A 297 16.52 14.81 6.43
CA ASN A 297 17.43 15.37 5.42
C ASN A 297 16.70 15.83 4.14
N ASP A 298 15.37 15.82 4.14
CA ASP A 298 14.55 16.22 3.00
C ASP A 298 13.92 17.59 3.27
N ASP A 299 14.14 18.54 2.35
CA ASP A 299 13.71 19.94 2.48
C ASP A 299 12.18 20.09 2.61
N TYR A 300 11.40 19.07 2.23
CA TYR A 300 9.94 19.07 2.29
C TYR A 300 9.39 18.28 3.48
N TYR A 301 10.06 17.20 3.91
CA TYR A 301 9.53 16.30 4.93
C TYR A 301 10.02 16.57 6.35
N PHE A 302 11.10 17.33 6.56
CA PHE A 302 11.66 17.56 7.89
C PHE A 302 10.63 18.16 8.88
N VAL A 303 9.69 18.97 8.39
CA VAL A 303 8.62 19.59 9.20
C VAL A 303 7.60 18.58 9.74
N PHE A 304 7.55 17.37 9.19
CA PHE A 304 6.60 16.32 9.57
C PHE A 304 7.24 15.21 10.39
N GLU A 305 8.47 15.39 10.86
CA GLU A 305 9.20 14.36 11.59
C GLU A 305 8.41 13.82 12.79
N ASP A 306 7.83 14.70 13.61
CA ASP A 306 6.99 14.32 14.75
C ASP A 306 5.78 13.49 14.34
N PHE A 307 5.10 13.90 13.26
CA PHE A 307 3.93 13.20 12.73
C PHE A 307 4.29 11.79 12.26
N LEU A 308 5.47 11.62 11.67
CA LEU A 308 5.94 10.31 11.22
C LEU A 308 6.18 9.38 12.40
N TYR A 309 6.78 9.86 13.49
CA TYR A 309 6.94 9.06 14.70
C TYR A 309 5.60 8.69 15.31
N GLN A 310 4.71 9.65 15.48
CA GLN A 310 3.38 9.44 16.05
C GLN A 310 2.57 8.38 15.29
N VAL A 311 2.68 8.33 13.97
CA VAL A 311 1.97 7.36 13.13
C VAL A 311 2.68 5.99 13.10
N LEU A 312 3.99 5.97 12.82
CA LEU A 312 4.73 4.72 12.59
C LEU A 312 4.92 3.95 13.90
N LEU A 313 5.17 4.64 15.01
CA LEU A 313 5.24 4.01 16.33
C LEU A 313 3.88 3.41 16.68
N CYS A 314 2.78 4.16 16.63
CA CYS A 314 1.45 3.62 16.89
C CYS A 314 1.08 2.44 15.97
N PHE A 315 1.46 2.48 14.69
CA PHE A 315 1.23 1.39 13.76
C PHE A 315 1.93 0.09 14.17
N SER A 316 3.18 0.17 14.65
CA SER A 316 3.90 -1.01 15.13
C SER A 316 3.26 -1.67 16.37
N ARG A 317 2.33 -0.98 17.06
CA ARG A 317 1.58 -1.49 18.22
C ARG A 317 0.19 -2.02 17.87
N ASP A 318 -0.31 -1.75 16.67
CA ASP A 318 -1.68 -2.11 16.32
C ASP A 318 -1.83 -3.58 15.95
N THR A 319 -2.25 -4.38 16.92
CA THR A 319 -2.51 -5.81 16.74
C THR A 319 -3.73 -6.06 15.83
N ALA A 320 -4.63 -5.09 15.64
CA ALA A 320 -5.75 -5.24 14.70
C ALA A 320 -5.26 -5.35 13.23
N VAL A 321 -4.07 -4.83 12.92
CA VAL A 321 -3.43 -5.01 11.60
C VAL A 321 -3.14 -6.50 11.34
N LEU A 322 -2.91 -7.32 12.36
CA LEU A 322 -2.58 -8.74 12.20
C LEU A 322 -3.72 -9.55 11.59
N GLU A 323 -4.97 -9.10 11.75
CA GLU A 323 -6.12 -9.76 11.14
C GLU A 323 -6.00 -9.80 9.62
N HIS A 324 -5.41 -8.75 9.02
CA HIS A 324 -5.15 -8.69 7.59
C HIS A 324 -4.25 -9.84 7.10
N PHE A 325 -3.26 -10.22 7.92
CA PHE A 325 -2.29 -11.27 7.60
C PHE A 325 -2.84 -12.70 7.74
N LYS A 326 -4.09 -12.88 8.19
CA LYS A 326 -4.77 -14.18 8.19
C LYS A 326 -5.02 -14.71 6.77
N TYR A 327 -5.09 -13.81 5.78
CA TYR A 327 -5.53 -14.12 4.41
C TYR A 327 -4.59 -13.56 3.33
N ASN A 328 -3.34 -13.28 3.69
CA ASN A 328 -2.30 -12.96 2.73
C ASN A 328 -1.06 -13.82 2.97
N SER A 329 -0.13 -13.82 2.02
CA SER A 329 1.06 -14.68 2.05
C SER A 329 1.94 -14.41 3.28
N ALA A 330 1.96 -13.19 3.81
CA ALA A 330 2.84 -12.77 4.88
C ALA A 330 2.33 -13.10 6.29
N THR A 331 3.27 -13.20 7.23
CA THR A 331 3.10 -13.47 8.65
C THR A 331 4.12 -12.61 9.41
N PRO A 332 3.73 -11.42 9.90
CA PRO A 332 4.63 -10.51 10.59
C PRO A 332 5.30 -11.17 11.81
N PRO A 333 6.57 -10.82 12.10
CA PRO A 333 7.26 -11.35 13.27
C PRO A 333 6.57 -10.91 14.57
N LYS A 334 6.52 -11.81 15.55
CA LYS A 334 6.04 -11.50 16.90
C LYS A 334 7.22 -11.34 17.85
N SER A 335 7.20 -10.30 18.66
CA SER A 335 8.12 -10.14 19.79
C SER A 335 7.37 -10.51 21.09
N PHE A 336 8.10 -10.83 22.15
CA PHE A 336 7.50 -11.04 23.46
C PHE A 336 8.34 -10.29 24.48
N ILE A 337 7.68 -9.72 25.49
CA ILE A 337 8.36 -9.09 26.62
C ILE A 337 9.22 -10.15 27.32
N GLN A 338 10.49 -9.83 27.57
CA GLN A 338 11.41 -10.74 28.27
C GLN A 338 10.78 -11.25 29.58
N GLY A 339 10.66 -12.58 29.72
CA GLY A 339 10.07 -13.22 30.90
C GLY A 339 8.56 -13.51 30.84
N ARG A 340 7.85 -13.07 29.78
CA ARG A 340 6.44 -13.42 29.51
C ARG A 340 6.27 -14.09 28.15
N GLY A 341 6.83 -15.28 27.98
CA GLY A 341 6.55 -16.11 26.81
C GLY A 341 5.12 -16.65 26.89
N GLY A 342 4.24 -16.23 25.97
CA GLY A 342 2.89 -16.79 25.85
C GLY A 342 1.75 -15.79 25.66
N ASP A 343 1.97 -14.48 25.84
CA ASP A 343 0.96 -13.46 25.58
C ASP A 343 0.98 -13.04 24.11
N GLU A 344 -0.16 -13.14 23.40
CA GLU A 344 -0.27 -12.76 21.99
C GLU A 344 -0.16 -11.23 21.74
N GLU A 345 0.06 -10.43 22.80
CA GLU A 345 -0.04 -8.96 22.82
C GLU A 345 1.21 -8.19 22.36
N CYS A 346 2.21 -8.81 21.72
CA CYS A 346 3.44 -8.10 21.30
C CYS A 346 3.90 -8.40 19.87
N ALA A 347 2.97 -8.45 18.92
CA ALA A 347 3.33 -8.56 17.51
C ALA A 347 3.97 -7.27 16.98
N VAL A 348 5.00 -7.40 16.14
CA VAL A 348 5.75 -6.26 15.61
C VAL A 348 5.58 -6.24 14.10
N VAL A 349 4.90 -5.21 13.61
CA VAL A 349 4.82 -4.92 12.17
C VAL A 349 5.74 -3.75 11.88
N TYR A 350 6.66 -3.94 10.93
CA TYR A 350 7.53 -2.86 10.46
C TYR A 350 6.88 -2.17 9.25
N PRO A 351 6.42 -0.91 9.37
CA PRO A 351 5.79 -0.19 8.27
C PRO A 351 6.81 0.40 7.27
N PRO A 352 6.40 0.63 6.01
CA PRO A 352 7.10 1.48 5.04
C PRO A 352 6.92 2.97 5.35
N ASN A 353 7.61 3.84 4.60
CA ASN A 353 7.58 5.30 4.77
C ASN A 353 6.20 5.91 4.38
N VAL A 354 5.76 6.93 5.13
CA VAL A 354 4.42 7.56 5.07
C VAL A 354 4.45 9.09 4.92
N ALA A 355 5.64 9.67 4.78
CA ALA A 355 5.88 11.12 4.71
C ALA A 355 4.89 11.96 3.86
N PRO A 356 4.46 11.50 2.66
CA PRO A 356 3.56 12.30 1.82
C PRO A 356 2.16 12.51 2.39
N LEU A 357 1.69 11.62 3.28
CA LEU A 357 0.35 11.73 3.86
C LEU A 357 0.22 12.89 4.85
N CYS A 358 1.33 13.34 5.45
CA CYS A 358 1.36 14.44 6.40
C CYS A 358 0.96 15.79 5.76
N PHE A 359 1.09 15.91 4.43
CA PHE A 359 0.59 17.08 3.69
C PHE A 359 -0.94 17.11 3.54
N LEU A 360 -1.62 15.98 3.77
CA LEU A 360 -3.07 15.86 3.60
C LEU A 360 -3.83 15.92 4.91
N TYR A 361 -3.21 15.50 6.02
CA TYR A 361 -3.87 15.34 7.30
C TYR A 361 -3.03 15.94 8.43
N ASN A 362 -3.63 16.88 9.16
CA ASN A 362 -3.00 17.60 10.26
C ASN A 362 -3.30 16.96 11.63
N GLU A 363 -4.23 16.00 11.69
CA GLU A 363 -4.61 15.30 12.92
C GLU A 363 -3.95 13.91 12.93
N PRO A 364 -3.08 13.59 13.92
CA PRO A 364 -2.37 12.32 13.96
C PRO A 364 -3.27 11.08 13.96
N SER A 365 -4.41 11.13 14.66
CA SER A 365 -5.38 10.01 14.69
C SER A 365 -5.97 9.73 13.30
N LYS A 366 -6.30 10.79 12.55
CA LYS A 366 -6.84 10.69 11.19
C LYS A 366 -5.77 10.23 10.22
N LEU A 367 -4.58 10.81 10.29
CA LEU A 367 -3.43 10.41 9.50
C LEU A 367 -3.10 8.94 9.69
N TYR A 368 -3.08 8.48 10.94
CA TYR A 368 -2.88 7.08 11.30
C TYR A 368 -3.96 6.17 10.69
N SER A 369 -5.24 6.53 10.82
CA SER A 369 -6.37 5.77 10.27
C SER A 369 -6.26 5.60 8.75
N VAL A 370 -5.92 6.67 8.03
CA VAL A 370 -5.71 6.66 6.58
C VAL A 370 -4.49 5.82 6.21
N PHE A 371 -3.37 6.02 6.90
CA PHE A 371 -2.15 5.24 6.67
C PHE A 371 -2.38 3.74 6.86
N ARG A 372 -3.03 3.35 7.96
CA ARG A 372 -3.35 1.95 8.28
C ARG A 372 -4.12 1.29 7.13
N GLU A 373 -5.16 1.95 6.62
CA GLU A 373 -5.96 1.42 5.50
C GLU A 373 -5.17 1.41 4.17
N MET A 374 -4.35 2.43 3.90
CA MET A 374 -3.44 2.44 2.72
C MET A 374 -2.47 1.26 2.76
N TYR A 375 -1.86 1.00 3.91
CA TYR A 375 -0.91 -0.09 4.08
C TYR A 375 -1.58 -1.45 3.88
N ILE A 376 -2.70 -1.68 4.59
CA ILE A 376 -3.43 -2.95 4.58
C ILE A 376 -4.03 -3.28 3.21
N ARG A 377 -4.41 -2.28 2.40
CA ARG A 377 -4.99 -2.56 1.06
C ARG A 377 -3.93 -2.69 -0.02
N TYR A 378 -2.89 -1.85 0.05
CA TYR A 378 -1.93 -1.69 -1.04
C TYR A 378 -0.50 -2.00 -0.58
N PHE A 379 0.09 -1.18 0.30
CA PHE A 379 1.55 -1.17 0.45
C PHE A 379 2.14 -2.44 1.07
N PHE A 380 1.38 -3.23 1.84
CA PHE A 380 1.87 -4.53 2.31
C PHE A 380 2.28 -5.46 1.15
N ARG A 381 1.63 -5.33 -0.02
CA ARG A 381 1.91 -6.11 -1.24
C ARG A 381 3.28 -5.83 -1.84
N LEU A 382 3.86 -4.67 -1.51
CA LEU A 382 5.21 -4.28 -1.94
C LEU A 382 6.30 -4.98 -1.11
N HIS A 383 5.95 -5.53 0.05
CA HIS A 383 6.88 -6.17 0.99
C HIS A 383 6.54 -7.65 1.27
N SER A 384 5.65 -8.24 0.47
CA SER A 384 5.25 -9.65 0.57
C SER A 384 5.39 -10.36 -0.77
N ILE A 385 5.88 -11.59 -0.72
CA ILE A 385 6.04 -12.50 -1.84
C ILE A 385 4.69 -13.21 -2.03
N SER A 386 3.98 -12.83 -3.09
CA SER A 386 2.66 -13.39 -3.41
C SER A 386 2.44 -13.50 -4.91
N SER A 387 1.44 -14.29 -5.32
CA SER A 387 1.03 -14.44 -6.71
C SER A 387 0.05 -13.35 -7.17
N SER A 388 -0.17 -12.33 -6.33
CA SER A 388 -1.11 -11.25 -6.60
C SER A 388 -0.67 -10.41 -7.81
N PRO A 389 -1.58 -10.00 -8.71
CA PRO A 389 -1.24 -9.08 -9.81
C PRO A 389 -0.66 -7.74 -9.33
N SER A 390 -1.13 -7.25 -8.17
CA SER A 390 -0.62 -6.04 -7.51
C SER A 390 0.53 -6.32 -6.53
N GLY A 391 1.04 -7.55 -6.47
CA GLY A 391 2.17 -7.95 -5.62
C GLY A 391 3.50 -7.59 -6.25
N ILE A 392 4.52 -7.32 -5.42
CA ILE A 392 5.85 -6.89 -5.90
C ILE A 392 6.47 -7.81 -6.95
N VAL A 393 6.24 -9.12 -6.87
CA VAL A 393 6.73 -10.10 -7.85
C VAL A 393 6.13 -9.83 -9.24
N SER A 394 4.80 -9.68 -9.30
CA SER A 394 4.07 -9.37 -10.52
C SER A 394 4.43 -7.99 -11.07
N LEU A 395 4.60 -6.99 -10.20
CA LEU A 395 5.02 -5.64 -10.60
C LEU A 395 6.43 -5.64 -11.22
N CYS A 396 7.37 -6.39 -10.64
CA CYS A 396 8.72 -6.54 -11.20
C CYS A 396 8.67 -7.22 -12.58
N LEU A 397 7.89 -8.31 -12.71
CA LEU A 397 7.69 -8.99 -13.98
C LEU A 397 7.01 -8.10 -15.03
N GLN A 398 6.01 -7.32 -14.63
CA GLN A 398 5.30 -6.38 -15.49
C GLN A 398 6.24 -5.30 -16.00
N PHE A 399 7.03 -4.67 -15.11
CA PHE A 399 8.06 -3.70 -15.49
C PHE A 399 9.02 -4.27 -16.55
N GLU A 400 9.55 -5.48 -16.33
CA GLU A 400 10.48 -6.12 -17.26
C GLU A 400 9.82 -6.41 -18.62
N ARG A 401 8.59 -6.93 -18.63
CA ARG A 401 7.85 -7.23 -19.86
C ARG A 401 7.49 -5.97 -20.65
N LEU A 402 7.11 -4.90 -19.96
CA LEU A 402 6.82 -3.61 -20.59
C LEU A 402 8.08 -3.06 -21.27
N LEU A 403 9.21 -3.05 -20.56
CA LEU A 403 10.45 -2.52 -21.12
C LEU A 403 11.01 -3.38 -22.25
N GLN A 404 10.93 -4.71 -22.15
CA GLN A 404 11.33 -5.63 -23.22
C GLN A 404 10.45 -5.50 -24.46
N SER A 405 9.14 -5.29 -24.30
CA SER A 405 8.21 -5.15 -25.42
C SER A 405 8.38 -3.80 -26.13
N HIS A 406 8.56 -2.71 -25.39
CA HIS A 406 8.66 -1.36 -25.96
C HIS A 406 10.06 -0.95 -26.39
N LEU A 407 11.08 -1.30 -25.59
CA LEU A 407 12.45 -0.83 -25.75
C LEU A 407 13.43 -2.01 -25.65
N PRO A 408 13.30 -3.03 -26.51
CA PRO A 408 14.14 -4.24 -26.45
C PRO A 408 15.64 -3.92 -26.61
N GLN A 409 15.97 -2.96 -27.47
CA GLN A 409 17.36 -2.53 -27.71
C GLN A 409 17.97 -1.90 -26.46
N LEU A 410 17.23 -1.02 -25.79
CA LEU A 410 17.65 -0.41 -24.54
C LEU A 410 17.83 -1.45 -23.44
N PHE A 411 16.86 -2.36 -23.30
CA PHE A 411 16.95 -3.44 -22.31
C PHE A 411 18.21 -4.28 -22.53
N TYR A 412 18.47 -4.68 -23.79
CA TYR A 412 19.62 -5.47 -24.16
C TYR A 412 20.94 -4.71 -23.90
N HIS A 413 21.04 -3.46 -24.31
CA HIS A 413 22.20 -2.59 -24.06
C HIS A 413 22.53 -2.48 -22.57
N LEU A 414 21.53 -2.10 -21.77
CA LEU A 414 21.68 -1.97 -20.32
C LEU A 414 22.13 -3.29 -19.67
N ARG A 415 21.59 -4.43 -20.13
CA ARG A 415 22.05 -5.74 -19.69
C ARG A 415 23.51 -6.02 -20.05
N GLN A 416 23.97 -5.67 -21.26
CA GLN A 416 25.36 -5.91 -21.68
C GLN A 416 26.37 -5.15 -20.82
N ILE A 417 26.05 -3.94 -20.39
CA ILE A 417 26.91 -3.13 -19.51
C ILE A 417 26.74 -3.45 -18.01
N GLY A 418 25.98 -4.51 -17.67
CA GLY A 418 25.72 -4.94 -16.30
C GLY A 418 24.67 -4.10 -15.55
N ALA A 419 24.02 -3.16 -16.22
CA ALA A 419 23.00 -2.27 -15.68
C ALA A 419 21.59 -2.86 -15.77
N GLN A 420 21.36 -4.03 -15.15
CA GLN A 420 20.06 -4.70 -15.25
C GLN A 420 18.90 -3.76 -14.80
N PRO A 421 17.93 -3.42 -15.67
CA PRO A 421 16.95 -2.36 -15.41
C PRO A 421 16.19 -2.54 -14.09
N LEU A 422 15.79 -3.77 -13.77
CA LEU A 422 15.04 -4.06 -12.55
C LEU A 422 15.86 -3.76 -11.29
N ARG A 423 17.19 -3.98 -11.29
CA ARG A 423 18.04 -3.68 -10.12
C ARG A 423 18.03 -2.19 -9.76
N ILE A 424 17.90 -1.33 -10.77
CA ILE A 424 17.81 0.13 -10.60
C ILE A 424 16.39 0.52 -10.16
N ALA A 425 15.36 0.02 -10.84
CA ALA A 425 13.97 0.40 -10.63
C ALA A 425 13.36 -0.14 -9.32
N PHE A 426 13.87 -1.27 -8.79
CA PHE A 426 13.27 -1.97 -7.66
C PHE A 426 13.11 -1.08 -6.42
N LYS A 427 14.09 -0.22 -6.13
CA LYS A 427 14.06 0.70 -4.98
C LYS A 427 12.93 1.74 -5.07
N TRP A 428 12.51 2.11 -6.29
CA TRP A 428 11.37 2.99 -6.53
C TRP A 428 10.07 2.23 -6.31
N MET A 429 9.95 1.05 -6.91
CA MET A 429 8.71 0.25 -6.85
C MET A 429 8.38 -0.22 -5.44
N VAL A 430 9.37 -0.71 -4.68
CA VAL A 430 9.18 -1.18 -3.29
C VAL A 430 8.78 -0.06 -2.34
N ARG A 431 9.02 1.20 -2.70
CA ARG A 431 8.63 2.40 -1.93
C ARG A 431 7.45 3.15 -2.55
N ALA A 432 6.81 2.59 -3.59
CA ALA A 432 5.79 3.27 -4.39
C ALA A 432 6.18 4.71 -4.79
N PHE A 433 7.46 4.92 -5.13
CA PHE A 433 8.11 6.20 -5.45
C PHE A 433 8.19 7.24 -4.32
N SER A 434 7.81 6.89 -3.09
CA SER A 434 8.02 7.75 -1.91
C SER A 434 9.52 8.00 -1.68
N GLY A 435 9.87 9.29 -1.52
CA GLY A 435 11.25 9.76 -1.38
C GLY A 435 12.03 9.86 -2.70
N TYR A 436 11.37 9.71 -3.85
CA TYR A 436 12.01 9.91 -5.17
C TYR A 436 11.32 10.97 -6.03
N LEU A 437 9.99 11.06 -5.96
CA LEU A 437 9.21 12.09 -6.65
C LEU A 437 8.94 13.26 -5.72
N SER A 438 8.73 14.44 -6.30
CA SER A 438 8.13 15.57 -5.56
C SER A 438 6.73 15.21 -5.06
N THR A 439 6.37 15.73 -3.88
CA THR A 439 5.11 15.36 -3.19
C THR A 439 3.88 15.50 -4.08
N ASP A 440 3.74 16.60 -4.82
CA ASP A 440 2.59 16.80 -5.71
C ASP A 440 2.48 15.70 -6.77
N GLN A 441 3.60 15.27 -7.34
CA GLN A 441 3.64 14.23 -8.36
C GLN A 441 3.38 12.85 -7.77
N LEU A 442 3.86 12.60 -6.56
CA LEU A 442 3.62 11.37 -5.82
C LEU A 442 2.14 11.22 -5.44
N LEU A 443 1.49 12.31 -5.02
CA LEU A 443 0.05 12.30 -4.71
C LEU A 443 -0.80 11.98 -5.96
N LEU A 444 -0.40 12.46 -7.14
CA LEU A 444 -1.07 12.09 -8.40
C LEU A 444 -0.92 10.59 -8.71
N LEU A 445 0.25 10.00 -8.44
CA LEU A 445 0.44 8.56 -8.57
C LEU A 445 -0.49 7.79 -7.62
N TRP A 446 -0.59 8.24 -6.36
CA TRP A 446 -1.39 7.56 -5.35
C TRP A 446 -2.91 7.77 -5.55
N ASP A 447 -3.33 8.88 -6.16
CA ASP A 447 -4.70 9.05 -6.66
C ASP A 447 -5.07 7.91 -7.62
N ARG A 448 -4.14 7.48 -8.49
CA ARG A 448 -4.34 6.36 -9.43
C ARG A 448 -4.35 5.01 -8.73
N ILE A 449 -3.51 4.81 -7.72
CA ILE A 449 -3.53 3.58 -6.90
C ILE A 449 -4.92 3.41 -6.27
N LEU A 450 -5.43 4.47 -5.64
CA LEU A 450 -6.75 4.45 -5.00
C LEU A 450 -7.89 4.36 -6.02
N GLY A 451 -7.82 5.12 -7.10
CA GLY A 451 -8.87 5.18 -8.13
C GLY A 451 -9.03 3.87 -8.90
N TYR A 452 -7.93 3.18 -9.21
CA TYR A 452 -7.93 1.90 -9.92
C TYR A 452 -7.91 0.68 -9.01
N ASP A 453 -7.77 0.87 -7.69
CA ASP A 453 -7.60 -0.21 -6.71
C ASP A 453 -6.46 -1.17 -7.08
N SER A 454 -5.35 -0.63 -7.58
CA SER A 454 -4.25 -1.42 -8.15
C SER A 454 -2.90 -0.74 -7.98
N LEU A 455 -1.85 -1.54 -7.80
CA LEU A 455 -0.46 -1.08 -7.75
C LEU A 455 0.25 -1.15 -9.11
N GLU A 456 -0.40 -1.63 -10.17
CA GLU A 456 0.23 -1.81 -11.49
C GLU A 456 0.78 -0.50 -12.07
N VAL A 457 0.15 0.64 -11.75
CA VAL A 457 0.62 1.97 -12.15
C VAL A 457 2.05 2.26 -11.68
N VAL A 458 2.51 1.62 -10.60
CA VAL A 458 3.89 1.72 -10.09
C VAL A 458 4.88 1.11 -11.09
N ALA A 459 4.58 -0.07 -11.64
CA ALA A 459 5.43 -0.72 -12.65
C ALA A 459 5.39 0.04 -13.98
N VAL A 460 4.22 0.56 -14.36
CA VAL A 460 4.04 1.40 -15.56
C VAL A 460 4.88 2.67 -15.46
N LEU A 461 4.82 3.39 -14.33
CA LEU A 461 5.63 4.59 -14.15
C LEU A 461 7.12 4.27 -14.20
N ALA A 462 7.58 3.18 -13.57
CA ALA A 462 8.97 2.76 -13.66
C ALA A 462 9.42 2.53 -15.11
N ALA A 463 8.62 1.86 -15.93
CA ALA A 463 8.92 1.67 -17.35
C ALA A 463 8.90 2.98 -18.14
N ALA A 464 7.94 3.88 -17.84
CA ALA A 464 7.83 5.20 -18.46
C ALA A 464 9.06 6.10 -18.16
N VAL A 465 9.63 6.01 -16.96
CA VAL A 465 10.87 6.73 -16.60
C VAL A 465 12.04 6.27 -17.48
N PHE A 466 12.20 4.96 -17.69
CA PHE A 466 13.23 4.43 -18.59
C PHE A 466 12.99 4.85 -20.04
N ALA A 467 11.74 4.84 -20.49
CA ALA A 467 11.38 5.27 -21.83
C ALA A 467 11.68 6.76 -22.05
N PHE A 468 11.37 7.61 -21.07
CA PHE A 468 11.64 9.04 -21.13
C PHE A 468 13.13 9.37 -21.18
N ARG A 469 13.97 8.56 -20.53
CA ARG A 469 15.43 8.72 -20.51
C ARG A 469 16.14 7.83 -21.53
N ALA A 470 15.42 7.21 -22.48
CA ALA A 470 15.94 6.15 -23.33
C ALA A 470 17.15 6.61 -24.17
N GLU A 471 17.11 7.80 -24.77
CA GLU A 471 18.23 8.32 -25.58
C GLU A 471 19.51 8.43 -24.74
N ASN A 472 19.45 9.10 -23.59
CA ASN A 472 20.59 9.22 -22.69
C ASN A 472 21.08 7.85 -22.19
N LEU A 473 20.18 6.91 -21.91
CA LEU A 473 20.53 5.58 -21.46
C LEU A 473 21.17 4.71 -22.55
N MET A 474 20.90 4.97 -23.83
CA MET A 474 21.58 4.29 -24.93
C MET A 474 23.06 4.71 -25.06
N GLU A 475 23.42 5.89 -24.54
CA GLU A 475 24.78 6.41 -24.58
C GLU A 475 25.64 5.98 -23.38
N VAL A 476 25.03 5.45 -22.32
CA VAL A 476 25.77 5.04 -21.13
C VAL A 476 26.58 3.76 -21.37
N THR A 477 27.75 3.66 -20.73
CA THR A 477 28.67 2.51 -20.91
C THR A 477 28.91 1.73 -19.63
N SER A 478 28.33 2.15 -18.50
CA SER A 478 28.46 1.50 -17.20
C SER A 478 27.18 1.59 -16.35
N LEU A 479 27.07 0.71 -15.36
CA LEU A 479 26.02 0.77 -14.33
C LEU A 479 25.98 2.14 -13.63
N ALA A 480 27.13 2.67 -13.21
CA ALA A 480 27.19 3.94 -12.49
C ALA A 480 26.66 5.11 -13.34
N SER A 481 26.98 5.15 -14.64
CA SER A 481 26.43 6.15 -15.54
C SER A 481 24.91 5.99 -15.76
N ALA A 482 24.41 4.76 -15.83
CA ALA A 482 22.97 4.52 -15.92
C ALA A 482 22.23 4.97 -14.66
N GLU A 483 22.79 4.66 -13.48
CA GLU A 483 22.27 5.12 -12.19
C GLU A 483 22.30 6.64 -12.07
N ALA A 484 23.33 7.31 -12.59
CA ALA A 484 23.43 8.76 -12.59
C ALA A 484 22.34 9.42 -13.46
N VAL A 485 22.08 8.88 -14.67
CA VAL A 485 20.99 9.35 -15.55
C VAL A 485 19.61 9.21 -14.88
N LEU A 486 19.47 8.21 -14.00
CA LEU A 486 18.22 7.87 -13.30
C LEU A 486 18.20 8.28 -11.82
N ALA A 487 19.17 9.07 -11.36
CA ALA A 487 19.33 9.38 -9.94
C ALA A 487 18.23 10.32 -9.43
N ASP A 488 17.93 11.37 -10.20
CA ASP A 488 16.96 12.40 -9.84
C ASP A 488 15.65 12.23 -10.60
N LEU A 489 14.60 11.90 -9.86
CA LEU A 489 13.23 11.80 -10.36
C LEU A 489 12.33 12.96 -9.89
N SER A 490 12.85 13.89 -9.08
CA SER A 490 12.06 14.94 -8.42
C SER A 490 11.36 15.89 -9.40
N THR A 491 11.98 16.10 -10.57
CA THR A 491 11.53 16.99 -11.63
C THR A 491 10.52 16.36 -12.60
N LEU A 492 10.31 15.04 -12.52
CA LEU A 492 9.46 14.32 -13.46
C LEU A 492 7.98 14.64 -13.28
N LYS A 493 7.27 14.73 -14.39
CA LYS A 493 5.81 14.88 -14.40
C LYS A 493 5.15 13.52 -14.61
N VAL A 494 4.59 12.96 -13.54
CA VAL A 494 4.10 11.57 -13.50
C VAL A 494 3.01 11.32 -14.53
N MET A 495 2.00 12.18 -14.58
CA MET A 495 0.84 11.95 -15.45
C MET A 495 1.20 12.01 -16.94
N PRO A 496 1.91 13.04 -17.44
CA PRO A 496 2.38 13.05 -18.82
C PRO A 496 3.23 11.83 -19.19
N LEU A 497 4.11 11.37 -18.29
CA LEU A 497 4.96 10.20 -18.55
C LEU A 497 4.14 8.92 -18.72
N ILE A 498 3.21 8.65 -17.80
CA ILE A 498 2.33 7.48 -17.89
C ILE A 498 1.48 7.55 -19.16
N GLN A 499 0.97 8.73 -19.51
CA GLN A 499 0.15 8.93 -20.70
C GLN A 499 0.91 8.66 -21.99
N ILE A 500 2.10 9.24 -22.14
CA ILE A 500 2.94 9.02 -23.30
C ILE A 500 3.29 7.54 -23.43
N PHE A 501 3.70 6.90 -22.33
CA PHE A 501 4.10 5.51 -22.33
C PHE A 501 2.95 4.52 -22.62
N LEU A 502 1.73 4.80 -22.16
CA LEU A 502 0.59 3.91 -22.42
C LEU A 502 -0.06 4.17 -23.78
N PHE A 503 -0.19 5.43 -24.20
CA PHE A 503 -1.07 5.80 -25.33
C PHE A 503 -0.33 6.33 -26.55
N ALA A 504 0.85 6.95 -26.41
CA ALA A 504 1.58 7.47 -27.58
C ALA A 504 2.33 6.36 -28.33
N THR A 505 2.70 5.29 -27.65
CA THR A 505 3.36 4.11 -28.22
C THR A 505 2.40 3.03 -28.72
N ALA A 506 1.08 3.24 -28.59
CA ALA A 506 0.04 2.29 -28.99
C ALA A 506 -0.49 2.52 -30.42
N ILE A 507 0.19 3.36 -31.22
CA ILE A 507 -0.15 3.67 -32.62
C ILE A 507 0.77 2.91 -33.56
#